data_AF-A0A350BLS3-F1
#
_entry.id   AF-A0A350BLS3-F1
#
_cell.length_a   1.000
_cell.length_b   1.000
_cell.length_c   1.000
_cell.angle_alpha   90.00
_cell.angle_beta   90.00
_cell.angle_gamma   90.00
#
_symmetry.space_group_name_H-M   'P 1'
#
loop_
_entity.id
_entity.type
_entity.pdbx_description
1 polymer ?
#
loop_
_entity_poly.entity_id
_entity_poly.type
_entity_poly.pdbx_seq_one_letter_code
_entity_poly.pdbx_strand_id
1 'polypeptide(L)'
;MDQPALQPEHPGFDWNWVGLTLVLFLFLYFLPIYLVGGLLSGVLPPEIGNLFVGIWSFAGVVIVAGVAGFLSPGVTIREPAVAGVFLMVGWFFVFHFSSPHVRGAQTLMPMIVTAVIVGLLSLFGAWIGEKLQSGRKQGPSQSPTNLR
;
A
#
# COMPACT_ATOMS: atom_id res chain seq x y z
N MET A 1 32.39 -14.43 -32.56
CA MET A 1 31.04 -13.82 -32.68
C MET A 1 30.50 -13.78 -31.27
N ASP A 2 30.71 -12.66 -30.60
CA ASP A 2 30.31 -12.49 -29.21
C ASP A 2 28.79 -12.31 -29.19
N GLN A 3 28.10 -13.23 -28.51
CA GLN A 3 26.69 -13.03 -28.19
C GLN A 3 26.59 -11.80 -27.28
N PRO A 4 25.77 -10.78 -27.60
CA PRO A 4 25.49 -9.74 -26.63
C PRO A 4 24.78 -10.40 -25.46
N ALA A 5 25.40 -10.33 -24.28
CA ALA A 5 24.77 -10.75 -23.04
C ALA A 5 23.41 -10.04 -22.94
N LEU A 6 22.32 -10.81 -23.02
CA LEU A 6 20.98 -10.31 -22.75
C LEU A 6 21.00 -9.73 -21.33
N GLN A 7 21.09 -8.41 -21.23
CA GLN A 7 20.91 -7.73 -19.96
C GLN A 7 19.53 -8.15 -19.45
N PRO A 8 19.40 -8.63 -18.20
CA PRO A 8 18.08 -8.92 -17.66
C PRO A 8 17.31 -7.60 -17.68
N GLU A 9 16.32 -7.49 -18.57
CA GLU A 9 15.41 -6.36 -18.54
C GLU A 9 14.80 -6.34 -17.13
N HIS A 10 15.22 -5.38 -16.31
CA HIS A 10 14.50 -5.09 -15.10
C HIS A 10 13.11 -4.67 -15.57
N PRO A 11 12.04 -5.44 -15.29
CA PRO A 11 10.72 -5.01 -15.68
C PRO A 11 10.53 -3.63 -15.06
N GLY A 12 10.28 -2.65 -15.92
CA GLY A 12 9.98 -1.29 -15.49
C GLY A 12 8.70 -1.26 -14.66
N PHE A 13 8.27 -0.06 -14.30
CA PHE A 13 7.02 0.19 -13.60
C PHE A 13 5.84 -0.66 -14.12
N ASP A 14 5.22 -1.48 -13.27
CA ASP A 14 4.15 -2.39 -13.64
C ASP A 14 2.77 -1.93 -13.08
N TRP A 15 1.84 -1.66 -14.01
CA TRP A 15 0.48 -1.22 -13.70
C TRP A 15 -0.39 -2.29 -13.03
N ASN A 16 -0.08 -3.57 -13.20
CA ASN A 16 -0.83 -4.66 -12.55
C ASN A 16 -0.64 -4.60 -11.02
N TRP A 17 0.57 -4.29 -10.57
CA TRP A 17 0.89 -4.14 -9.15
C TRP A 17 0.28 -2.88 -8.54
N VAL A 18 0.20 -1.79 -9.31
CA VAL A 18 -0.56 -0.59 -8.92
C VAL A 18 -2.03 -0.95 -8.71
N GLY A 19 -2.65 -1.64 -9.67
CA GLY A 19 -4.05 -2.06 -9.59
C GLY A 19 -4.31 -3.01 -8.42
N LEU A 20 -3.46 -4.03 -8.24
CA LEU A 20 -3.56 -4.97 -7.13
C LEU A 20 -3.46 -4.25 -5.77
N THR A 21 -2.46 -3.37 -5.62
CA THR A 21 -2.26 -2.61 -4.38
C THR A 21 -3.44 -1.68 -4.10
N LEU A 22 -3.99 -1.05 -5.13
CA LEU A 22 -5.19 -0.20 -4.99
C LEU A 22 -6.40 -1.01 -4.51
N VAL A 23 -6.65 -2.18 -5.10
CA VAL A 23 -7.75 -3.08 -4.68
C VAL A 23 -7.54 -3.53 -3.22
N LEU A 24 -6.30 -3.88 -2.85
CA LEU A 24 -5.97 -4.26 -1.48
C LEU A 24 -6.19 -3.09 -0.50
N PHE A 25 -5.82 -1.87 -0.87
CA PHE A 25 -6.10 -0.70 -0.03
C PHE A 25 -7.59 -0.42 0.13
N LEU A 26 -8.38 -0.54 -0.94
CA LEU A 26 -9.83 -0.40 -0.86
C LEU A 26 -10.43 -1.45 0.06
N PHE A 27 -10.04 -2.71 -0.10
CA PHE A 27 -10.49 -3.80 0.77
C PHE A 27 -10.11 -3.54 2.23
N LEU A 28 -8.84 -3.17 2.47
CA LEU A 28 -8.32 -2.85 3.78
C LEU A 28 -9.07 -1.69 4.44
N TYR A 29 -9.52 -0.70 3.67
CA TYR A 29 -10.27 0.44 4.17
C TYR A 29 -11.71 0.08 4.53
N PHE A 30 -12.44 -0.60 3.63
CA PHE A 30 -13.85 -0.89 3.84
C PHE A 30 -14.09 -1.98 4.88
N LEU A 31 -13.20 -2.97 4.98
CA LEU A 31 -13.37 -4.10 5.88
C LEU A 31 -13.52 -3.70 7.36
N PRO A 32 -12.62 -2.95 8.00
CA PRO A 32 -12.74 -2.59 9.41
C PRO A 32 -13.95 -1.69 9.67
N ILE A 33 -14.31 -0.82 8.71
CA ILE A 33 -15.49 0.05 8.81
C ILE A 33 -16.76 -0.81 8.79
N TYR A 34 -16.85 -1.78 7.88
CA TYR A 34 -17.97 -2.71 7.82
C TYR A 34 -18.06 -3.59 9.07
N LEU A 35 -16.92 -4.10 9.56
CA LEU A 35 -16.87 -4.92 10.77
C LEU A 35 -17.33 -4.14 12.01
N VAL A 36 -16.77 -2.94 12.24
CA VAL A 36 -17.08 -2.13 13.44
C VAL A 36 -18.44 -1.44 13.33
N GLY A 37 -18.72 -0.80 12.20
CA GLY A 37 -19.96 -0.03 11.99
C GLY A 37 -21.17 -0.90 11.69
N GLY A 38 -20.98 -2.14 11.24
CA GLY A 38 -22.04 -3.09 10.97
C GLY A 38 -22.09 -4.21 12.01
N LEU A 39 -21.23 -5.21 11.84
CA LEU A 39 -21.27 -6.48 12.60
C LEU A 39 -21.07 -6.32 14.11
N LEU A 40 -20.23 -5.39 14.54
CA LEU A 40 -19.90 -5.15 15.94
C LEU A 40 -20.59 -3.91 16.51
N SER A 41 -21.52 -3.32 15.75
CA SER A 41 -22.28 -2.16 16.20
C SER A 41 -23.09 -2.50 17.45
N GLY A 42 -22.93 -1.70 18.51
CA GLY A 42 -23.57 -1.94 19.82
C GLY A 42 -22.89 -2.99 20.71
N VAL A 43 -21.92 -3.75 20.20
CA VAL A 43 -21.09 -4.67 21.01
C VAL A 43 -19.87 -3.95 21.59
N LEU A 44 -19.23 -3.12 20.76
CA LEU A 44 -18.06 -2.34 21.16
C LEU A 44 -18.45 -0.90 21.49
N PRO A 45 -17.89 -0.31 22.56
CA PRO A 45 -17.91 1.14 22.77
C PRO A 45 -17.35 1.86 21.53
N PRO A 46 -17.96 2.99 21.10
CA PRO A 46 -17.53 3.72 19.90
C PRO A 46 -16.04 4.08 19.90
N GLU A 47 -15.47 4.39 21.07
CA GLU A 47 -14.06 4.76 21.23
C GLU A 47 -13.14 3.59 20.87
N ILE A 48 -13.49 2.38 21.32
CA ILE A 48 -12.74 1.15 21.04
C ILE A 48 -12.87 0.78 19.56
N GLY A 49 -14.07 0.91 19.00
CA GLY A 49 -14.32 0.68 17.57
C GLY A 49 -13.48 1.61 16.69
N ASN A 50 -13.47 2.91 16.99
CA ASN A 50 -12.69 3.90 16.24
C ASN A 50 -11.18 3.66 16.35
N LEU A 51 -10.69 3.31 17.55
CA LEU A 51 -9.28 2.96 17.75
C LEU A 51 -8.88 1.73 16.94
N PHE A 52 -9.73 0.70 16.92
CA PHE A 52 -9.51 -0.50 16.12
C PHE A 52 -9.41 -0.17 14.62
N VAL A 53 -10.37 0.60 14.08
CA VAL A 53 -10.35 1.04 12.67
C VAL A 53 -9.07 1.83 12.37
N GLY A 54 -8.67 2.72 13.27
CA GLY A 54 -7.43 3.52 13.15
C GLY A 54 -6.17 2.65 13.09
N ILE A 55 -5.99 1.76 14.06
CA ILE A 55 -4.83 0.85 14.12
C ILE A 55 -4.81 -0.08 12.90
N TRP A 56 -5.96 -0.65 12.54
CA TRP A 56 -6.11 -1.51 11.37
C TRP A 56 -5.68 -0.79 10.09
N SER A 57 -6.20 0.41 9.87
CA SER A 57 -5.91 1.20 8.68
C SER A 57 -4.43 1.57 8.63
N PHE A 58 -3.86 2.01 9.76
CA PHE A 58 -2.46 2.40 9.85
C PHE A 58 -1.51 1.22 9.56
N ALA A 59 -1.66 0.13 10.30
CA ALA A 59 -0.82 -1.06 10.13
C ALA A 59 -1.03 -1.70 8.75
N GLY A 60 -2.29 -1.76 8.31
CA GLY A 60 -2.65 -2.37 7.06
C GLY A 60 -2.07 -1.67 5.84
N VAL A 61 -2.01 -0.33 5.81
CA VAL A 61 -1.40 0.41 4.69
C VAL A 61 0.09 0.05 4.57
N VAL A 62 0.81 0.01 5.70
CA VAL A 62 2.23 -0.36 5.74
C VAL A 62 2.42 -1.81 5.30
N ILE A 63 1.60 -2.74 5.80
CA ILE A 63 1.69 -4.17 5.48
C ILE A 63 1.38 -4.41 4.00
N VAL A 64 0.28 -3.87 3.46
CA VAL A 64 -0.10 -4.05 2.06
C VAL A 64 0.98 -3.49 1.14
N ALA A 65 1.45 -2.26 1.39
CA ALA A 65 2.51 -1.66 0.60
C ALA A 65 3.83 -2.44 0.70
N GLY A 66 4.17 -2.96 1.90
CA GLY A 66 5.37 -3.78 2.10
C GLY A 66 5.29 -5.15 1.44
N VAL A 67 4.12 -5.81 1.47
CA VAL A 67 3.89 -7.07 0.74
C VAL A 67 3.97 -6.83 -0.77
N ALA A 68 3.36 -5.76 -1.28
CA ALA A 68 3.45 -5.40 -2.69
C ALA A 68 4.91 -5.11 -3.10
N GLY A 69 5.65 -4.33 -2.32
CA GLY A 69 7.07 -4.04 -2.57
C GLY A 69 7.99 -5.28 -2.43
N PHE A 70 7.63 -6.23 -1.58
CA PHE A 70 8.38 -7.48 -1.41
C PHE A 70 8.17 -8.45 -2.59
N LEU A 71 6.93 -8.57 -3.06
CA LEU A 71 6.56 -9.55 -4.09
C LEU A 71 6.79 -9.04 -5.51
N SER A 72 6.70 -7.73 -5.74
CA SER A 72 6.81 -7.16 -7.08
C SER A 72 8.27 -7.06 -7.57
N PRO A 73 8.59 -7.50 -8.80
CA PRO A 73 9.95 -7.54 -9.30
C PRO A 73 10.53 -6.15 -9.63
N GLY A 74 11.66 -5.78 -9.02
CA GLY A 74 12.44 -4.61 -9.47
C GLY A 74 12.58 -3.53 -8.41
N VAL A 75 12.62 -2.26 -8.85
CA VAL A 75 12.63 -1.07 -7.98
C VAL A 75 11.19 -0.64 -7.77
N THR A 76 10.60 -1.08 -6.65
CA THR A 76 9.15 -1.17 -6.55
C THR A 76 8.50 -0.23 -5.55
N ILE A 77 9.27 0.66 -4.91
CA ILE A 77 8.71 1.74 -4.08
C ILE A 77 7.63 2.56 -4.82
N ARG A 78 7.72 2.66 -6.15
CA ARG A 78 6.86 3.53 -6.96
C ARG A 78 5.43 3.00 -7.15
N GLU A 79 5.23 1.69 -7.27
CA GLU A 79 3.93 1.12 -7.61
C GLU A 79 2.90 1.26 -6.47
N PRO A 80 3.22 0.90 -5.20
CA PRO A 80 2.30 1.12 -4.09
C PRO A 80 2.06 2.60 -3.83
N ALA A 81 3.08 3.45 -4.03
CA ALA A 81 2.94 4.91 -3.86
C ALA A 81 1.94 5.50 -4.85
N VAL A 82 2.03 5.11 -6.13
CA VAL A 82 1.09 5.52 -7.17
C VAL A 82 -0.33 5.00 -6.86
N ALA A 83 -0.46 3.76 -6.39
CA ALA A 83 -1.74 3.21 -5.94
C ALA A 83 -2.34 4.04 -4.77
N GLY A 84 -1.51 4.47 -3.82
CA GLY A 84 -1.92 5.35 -2.73
C GLY A 84 -2.43 6.71 -3.23
N VAL A 85 -1.78 7.29 -4.25
CA VAL A 85 -2.25 8.53 -4.90
C VAL A 85 -3.62 8.31 -5.56
N PHE A 86 -3.79 7.23 -6.33
CA PHE A 86 -5.09 6.91 -6.94
C PHE A 86 -6.20 6.72 -5.92
N LEU A 87 -5.89 6.05 -4.79
CA LEU A 87 -6.83 5.89 -3.69
C LEU A 87 -7.27 7.26 -3.16
N MET A 88 -6.34 8.19 -2.96
CA MET A 88 -6.66 9.53 -2.44
C MET A 88 -7.45 10.38 -3.42
N VAL A 89 -7.10 10.31 -4.71
CA VAL A 89 -7.90 10.96 -5.77
C VAL A 89 -9.32 10.39 -5.76
N GLY A 90 -9.47 9.06 -5.70
CA GLY A 90 -10.76 8.40 -5.57
C GLY A 90 -11.56 8.90 -4.37
N TRP A 91 -10.94 8.98 -3.19
CA TRP A 91 -11.58 9.52 -1.99
C TRP A 91 -12.01 10.97 -2.15
N PHE A 92 -11.17 11.81 -2.77
CA PHE A 92 -11.55 13.19 -3.06
C PHE A 92 -12.86 13.25 -3.86
N PHE A 93 -12.97 12.47 -4.94
CA PHE A 93 -14.21 12.42 -5.73
C PHE A 93 -15.39 11.88 -4.91
N VAL A 94 -15.21 10.77 -4.20
CA VAL A 94 -16.28 10.18 -3.37
C VAL A 94 -16.82 11.21 -2.38
N PHE A 95 -15.97 11.86 -1.58
CA PHE A 95 -16.44 12.82 -0.58
C PHE A 95 -16.95 14.13 -1.20
N HIS A 96 -16.27 14.65 -2.22
CA HIS A 96 -16.68 15.89 -2.87
C HIS A 96 -18.03 15.77 -3.57
N PHE A 97 -18.36 14.61 -4.14
CA PHE A 97 -19.62 14.39 -4.84
C PHE A 97 -20.70 13.69 -4.00
N SER A 98 -20.38 13.20 -2.80
CA SER A 98 -21.34 12.61 -1.86
C SER A 98 -22.40 13.61 -1.38
N SER A 99 -23.47 13.10 -0.72
CA SER A 99 -24.57 13.93 -0.23
C SER A 99 -24.10 15.00 0.79
N PRO A 100 -24.84 16.11 0.98
CA PRO A 100 -24.47 17.18 1.91
C PRO A 100 -24.22 16.70 3.35
N HIS A 101 -24.89 15.64 3.79
CA HIS A 101 -24.71 15.02 5.11
C HIS A 101 -23.31 14.41 5.29
N VAL A 102 -22.74 13.87 4.21
CA VAL A 102 -21.38 13.29 4.19
C VAL A 102 -20.33 14.39 4.03
N ARG A 103 -20.63 15.45 3.25
CA ARG A 103 -19.74 16.61 3.08
C ARG A 103 -19.56 17.44 4.35
N GLY A 104 -20.61 17.59 5.16
CA GLY A 104 -20.58 18.41 6.37
C GLY A 104 -19.64 17.88 7.46
N ALA A 105 -19.32 16.58 7.43
CA ALA A 105 -18.45 15.94 8.41
C ALA A 105 -16.95 15.95 8.04
N GLN A 106 -16.59 16.21 6.77
CA GLN A 106 -15.20 16.22 6.32
C GLN A 106 -14.82 17.55 5.69
N THR A 107 -13.96 18.31 6.37
CA THR A 107 -13.34 19.50 5.79
C THR A 107 -12.15 19.13 4.91
N LEU A 108 -11.77 20.02 3.99
CA LEU A 108 -10.66 19.79 3.04
C LEU A 108 -9.33 19.46 3.75
N MET A 109 -9.09 20.06 4.92
CA MET A 109 -7.82 19.95 5.64
C MET A 109 -7.57 18.53 6.19
N PRO A 110 -8.48 17.89 6.96
CA PRO A 110 -8.38 16.49 7.32
C PRO A 110 -8.13 15.55 6.13
N MET A 111 -8.79 15.78 4.99
CA MET A 111 -8.59 14.95 3.79
C MET A 111 -7.15 15.04 3.28
N ILE A 112 -6.60 16.25 3.19
CA ILE A 112 -5.21 16.48 2.78
C ILE A 112 -4.25 15.82 3.78
N VAL A 113 -4.47 16.01 5.08
CA VAL A 113 -3.63 15.42 6.13
C VAL A 113 -3.65 13.90 6.07
N THR A 114 -4.84 13.29 5.95
CA THR A 114 -4.98 11.84 5.80
C THR A 114 -4.29 11.35 4.52
N ALA A 115 -4.42 12.07 3.41
CA ALA A 115 -3.77 11.72 2.15
C ALA A 115 -2.25 11.72 2.26
N VAL A 116 -1.68 12.75 2.88
CA VAL A 116 -0.23 12.83 3.13
C VAL A 116 0.22 11.68 4.03
N ILE A 117 -0.49 11.40 5.12
CA ILE A 117 -0.14 10.30 6.04
C ILE A 117 -0.18 8.95 5.32
N VAL A 118 -1.26 8.64 4.58
CA VAL A 118 -1.40 7.37 3.85
C VAL A 118 -0.32 7.25 2.77
N GLY A 119 -0.02 8.33 2.04
CA GLY A 119 1.05 8.35 1.05
C GLY A 119 2.42 8.05 1.65
N LEU A 120 2.75 8.69 2.78
CA LEU A 120 4.02 8.46 3.49
C LEU A 120 4.12 7.03 4.04
N LEU A 121 3.03 6.50 4.61
CA LEU A 121 2.99 5.12 5.11
C LEU A 121 3.13 4.10 3.99
N SER A 122 2.51 4.35 2.84
CA SER A 122 2.64 3.49 1.67
C SER A 122 4.08 3.48 1.14
N LEU A 123 4.73 4.64 1.07
CA LEU A 123 6.14 4.74 0.68
C LEU A 123 7.04 3.99 1.67
N PHE A 124 6.81 4.15 2.97
CA PHE A 124 7.55 3.48 4.02
C PHE A 124 7.38 1.96 3.96
N GLY A 125 6.14 1.47 3.82
CA GLY A 125 5.87 0.05 3.66
C GLY A 125 6.57 -0.54 2.43
N ALA A 126 6.40 0.09 1.27
CA ALA A 126 7.03 -0.37 0.03
C ALA A 126 8.56 -0.39 0.13
N TRP A 127 9.16 0.59 0.82
CA TRP A 127 10.60 0.62 1.09
C TRP A 127 11.07 -0.57 1.93
N ILE A 128 10.34 -0.92 3.00
CA ILE A 128 10.62 -2.12 3.79
C ILE A 128 10.56 -3.37 2.90
N GLY A 129 9.51 -3.50 2.10
CA GLY A 129 9.33 -4.62 1.17
C GLY A 129 10.50 -4.80 0.21
N GLU A 130 10.96 -3.69 -0.40
CA GLU A 130 12.07 -3.68 -1.33
C GLU A 130 13.40 -4.07 -0.67
N LYS A 131 13.65 -3.61 0.56
CA LYS A 131 14.85 -4.02 1.33
C LYS A 131 14.85 -5.51 1.64
N LEU A 132 13.71 -6.07 2.05
CA LEU A 132 13.57 -7.50 2.30
C LEU A 132 13.75 -8.32 1.01
N GLN A 133 13.23 -7.82 -0.11
CA GLN A 133 13.40 -8.47 -1.41
C GLN A 133 14.87 -8.47 -1.86
N SER A 134 15.56 -7.34 -1.68
CA SER A 134 16.97 -7.19 -2.04
C SER A 134 17.86 -8.15 -1.25
N GLY A 135 17.59 -8.32 0.05
CA GLY A 135 18.29 -9.32 0.88
C GLY A 135 18.10 -10.75 0.39
N ARG A 136 16.90 -11.11 -0.10
CA ARG A 136 16.63 -12.45 -0.68
C ARG A 136 17.43 -12.71 -1.95
N LYS A 137 17.58 -11.69 -2.81
CA LYS A 137 18.36 -11.80 -4.06
C LYS A 137 19.87 -11.96 -3.81
N GLN A 138 20.36 -11.60 -2.62
CA GLN A 138 21.77 -11.69 -2.20
C GLN A 138 22.10 -12.94 -1.36
N GLY A 139 21.17 -13.89 -1.21
CA GLY A 139 21.40 -15.20 -0.57
C GLY A 139 22.47 -16.05 -1.29
N PRO A 140 22.96 -17.16 -0.68
CA PRO A 140 24.33 -17.69 -0.79
C PRO A 140 24.71 -18.34 -2.14
N SER A 141 24.63 -17.61 -3.24
CA SER A 141 25.05 -18.06 -4.57
C SER A 141 26.32 -17.35 -5.07
N GLN A 142 27.18 -16.88 -4.16
CA GLN A 142 28.51 -16.37 -4.49
C GLN A 142 29.62 -17.03 -3.64
N SER A 143 29.61 -18.36 -3.52
CA SER A 143 30.86 -19.07 -3.30
C SER A 143 31.51 -19.25 -4.67
N PRO A 144 32.57 -18.48 -5.03
CA PRO A 144 33.39 -18.88 -6.16
C PRO A 144 34.03 -20.21 -5.77
N THR A 145 33.50 -21.31 -6.30
CA THR A 145 34.20 -22.59 -6.36
C THR A 145 35.38 -22.40 -7.32
N ASN A 146 36.41 -21.71 -6.86
CA ASN A 146 37.73 -21.76 -7.45
C ASN A 146 38.34 -23.10 -7.04
N LEU A 147 37.93 -24.16 -7.75
CA LEU A 147 38.69 -25.37 -7.89
C LEU A 147 39.30 -25.36 -9.29
N ARG A 148 40.52 -24.82 -9.39
CA ARG A 148 41.62 -25.30 -10.23
C ARG A 148 42.84 -24.43 -10.05
#